data_AF-A0AAV0CSI1-F1
#
_entry.id   AF-A0AAV0CSI1-F1
#
_cell.length_a   1.000
_cell.length_b   1.000
_cell.length_c   1.000
_cell.angle_alpha   90.00
_cell.angle_beta   90.00
_cell.angle_gamma   90.00
#
_symmetry.space_group_name_H-M   'P 1'
#
loop_
_entity.id
_entity.type
_entity.pdbx_description
1 polymer ?
#
loop_
_entity_poly.entity_id
_entity_poly.type
_entity_poly.pdbx_seq_one_letter_code
_entity_poly.pdbx_strand_id
1 'polypeptide(L)'
;MPQYMNVFLLPADLCNDIERTMNAFWWRGHAFKVKGIRWKTRGDLCSPKSKGGIGFRKLREFNIAMFGKQVWRMLRNPNSLVVGNILRVT
;
A
#
# COMPACT_ATOMS: atom_id res chain seq x y z
N MET A 1 -4.09 -2.08 -6.92
CA MET A 1 -3.71 -1.77 -5.51
C MET A 1 -4.93 -2.01 -4.64
N PRO A 2 -4.77 -2.67 -3.49
CA PRO A 2 -5.92 -3.13 -2.71
C PRO A 2 -6.80 -1.97 -2.21
N GLN A 3 -8.12 -2.08 -2.41
CA GLN A 3 -9.12 -1.02 -2.14
C GLN A 3 -9.26 -0.69 -0.64
N TYR A 4 -8.88 -1.62 0.23
CA TYR A 4 -8.96 -1.51 1.69
C TYR A 4 -8.02 -0.43 2.27
N MET A 5 -6.96 -0.07 1.52
CA MET A 5 -5.98 0.95 1.91
C MET A 5 -6.53 2.38 1.85
N ASN A 6 -7.73 2.58 1.30
CA ASN A 6 -8.35 3.90 1.10
C ASN A 6 -9.25 4.33 2.27
N VAL A 7 -9.70 3.37 3.09
CA VAL A 7 -10.75 3.60 4.08
C VAL A 7 -10.21 3.57 5.50
N PHE A 8 -9.17 2.76 5.76
CA PHE A 8 -8.61 2.59 7.10
C PHE A 8 -7.10 2.85 7.12
N LEU A 9 -6.64 3.48 8.21
CA LEU A 9 -5.22 3.51 8.54
C LEU A 9 -4.83 2.11 9.02
N LEU A 10 -3.95 1.45 8.28
CA LEU A 10 -3.55 0.09 8.64
C LEU A 10 -2.43 0.12 9.67
N PRO A 11 -2.44 -0.81 10.65
CA PRO A 11 -1.32 -0.99 11.57
C PRO A 11 -0.01 -1.19 10.79
N ALA A 12 1.08 -0.63 11.32
CA ALA A 12 2.39 -0.72 10.68
C ALA A 12 2.83 -2.18 10.50
N ASP A 13 2.48 -3.06 11.44
CA ASP A 13 2.81 -4.48 11.41
C ASP A 13 2.06 -5.21 10.29
N LEU A 14 0.77 -4.92 10.11
CA LEU A 14 -0.02 -5.48 9.01
C LEU A 14 0.53 -5.03 7.64
N CYS A 15 0.91 -3.75 7.52
CA CYS A 15 1.59 -3.25 6.32
C CYS A 15 2.90 -4.03 6.06
N ASN A 16 3.69 -4.27 7.11
CA ASN A 16 4.94 -5.02 7.01
C ASN A 16 4.73 -6.47 6.60
N ASP A 17 3.70 -7.14 7.11
CA ASP A 17 3.42 -8.54 6.78
C ASP A 17 2.90 -8.71 5.34
N ILE A 18 2.07 -7.78 4.86
CA ILE A 18 1.67 -7.73 3.45
C ILE A 18 2.90 -7.51 2.57
N GLU A 19 3.76 -6.55 2.91
CA GLU A 19 4.99 -6.30 2.16
C GLU A 19 5.94 -7.51 2.18
N ARG A 20 6.08 -8.21 3.32
CA ARG A 20 6.85 -9.46 3.42
C ARG A 20 6.31 -10.54 2.51
N THR A 21 5.00 -10.72 2.48
CA THR A 21 4.32 -11.71 1.61
C THR A 21 4.54 -11.37 0.14
N MET A 22 4.41 -10.09 -0.24
CA MET A 22 4.71 -9.63 -1.59
C MET A 22 6.18 -9.87 -1.96
N ASN A 23 7.12 -9.53 -1.08
CA ASN A 23 8.55 -9.78 -1.33
C ASN A 23 8.86 -11.28 -1.46
N ALA A 24 8.26 -12.12 -0.61
CA ALA A 24 8.41 -13.56 -0.67
C ALA A 24 7.90 -14.14 -2.01
N PHE A 25 6.80 -13.62 -2.55
CA PHE A 25 6.32 -13.98 -3.88
C PHE A 25 7.35 -13.65 -4.98
N TRP A 26 7.90 -12.44 -4.97
CA TRP A 26 8.92 -12.01 -5.94
C TRP A 26 10.24 -12.80 -5.83
N TRP A 27 10.62 -13.22 -4.61
CA TRP A 27 11.83 -14.00 -4.37
C TRP A 27 11.68 -15.49 -4.65
N ARG A 28 10.53 -16.10 -4.38
CA ARG A 28 10.31 -17.54 -4.63
C ARG A 28 10.09 -17.85 -6.10
N GLY A 29 9.59 -16.89 -6.90
CA GLY A 29 9.24 -17.15 -8.29
C GLY A 29 8.04 -18.10 -8.44
N HIS A 30 7.50 -18.22 -9.65
CA HIS A 30 6.35 -19.10 -9.91
C HIS A 30 6.81 -20.57 -9.93
N ALA A 31 5.95 -21.49 -9.47
CA ALA A 31 6.20 -22.94 -9.50
C ALA A 31 6.54 -23.49 -10.91
N PHE A 32 6.21 -22.73 -11.96
CA PHE A 32 6.64 -22.98 -13.33
C PHE A 32 7.90 -22.19 -13.66
N LYS A 33 9.07 -22.79 -13.41
CA LYS A 33 10.39 -22.53 -14.03
C LYS A 33 10.98 -21.10 -14.05
N VAL A 34 10.32 -20.08 -13.50
CA VAL A 34 10.89 -18.72 -13.40
C VAL A 34 11.58 -18.57 -12.05
N LYS A 35 12.93 -18.59 -12.04
CA LYS A 35 13.72 -18.26 -10.83
C LYS A 35 13.33 -16.86 -10.35
N GLY A 36 12.86 -16.75 -9.11
CA GLY A 36 12.52 -15.46 -8.50
C GLY A 36 13.74 -14.52 -8.38
N ILE A 37 13.48 -13.22 -8.20
CA ILE A 37 14.49 -12.14 -8.25
C ILE A 37 15.27 -12.08 -6.93
N ARG A 38 16.03 -13.13 -6.61
CA ARG A 38 16.70 -13.30 -5.30
C ARG A 38 17.82 -12.29 -5.02
N TRP A 39 18.34 -11.64 -6.05
CA TRP A 39 19.48 -10.70 -5.99
C TRP A 39 19.10 -9.24 -5.73
N LYS A 40 17.81 -8.90 -5.63
CA LYS A 40 17.35 -7.55 -5.29
C LYS A 40 16.86 -7.52 -3.84
N THR A 41 17.36 -6.57 -3.06
CA THR A 41 16.89 -6.37 -1.68
C THR A 41 15.52 -5.66 -1.67
N ARG A 42 14.79 -5.76 -0.55
CA ARG A 42 13.50 -5.05 -0.36
C ARG A 42 13.61 -3.55 -0.66
N GLY A 43 14.73 -2.92 -0.30
CA GLY A 43 15.00 -1.51 -0.60
C GLY A 43 15.12 -1.23 -2.10
N ASP A 44 15.70 -2.16 -2.86
CA ASP A 44 15.81 -2.03 -4.31
C ASP A 44 14.46 -2.21 -5.01
N LEU A 45 13.57 -3.06 -4.47
CA LEU A 45 12.21 -3.24 -4.97
C LEU A 45 11.38 -1.95 -4.79
N CYS A 46 11.56 -1.29 -3.65
CA CYS A 46 10.89 -0.02 -3.34
C CYS A 46 11.56 1.22 -3.96
N SER A 47 12.70 1.04 -4.63
CA SER A 47 13.38 2.15 -5.27
C SER A 47 12.61 2.62 -6.50
N PRO A 48 12.65 3.93 -6.84
CA PRO A 48 12.02 4.47 -8.05
C PRO A 48 12.51 3.75 -9.31
N LYS A 49 11.65 3.63 -10.32
CA LYS A 49 12.04 3.04 -11.62
C LYS A 49 13.24 3.74 -12.25
N SER A 50 13.37 5.05 -12.05
CA SER A 50 14.52 5.84 -12.50
C SER A 50 15.86 5.44 -11.87
N LYS A 51 15.84 4.77 -10.71
CA LYS A 51 17.02 4.24 -10.02
C LYS A 51 17.18 2.72 -10.16
N GLY A 52 16.50 2.11 -11.14
CA GLY A 52 16.58 0.66 -11.37
C GLY A 52 15.84 -0.19 -10.33
N GLY A 53 14.92 0.41 -9.59
CA GLY A 53 13.96 -0.31 -8.75
C GLY A 53 12.64 -0.60 -9.46
N ILE A 54 11.75 -1.36 -8.83
CA ILE A 54 10.46 -1.72 -9.43
C ILE A 54 9.42 -0.59 -9.23
N GLY A 55 9.68 0.33 -8.31
CA GLY A 55 8.78 1.43 -7.98
C GLY A 55 7.68 1.02 -7.00
N PHE A 56 7.88 -0.05 -6.23
CA PHE A 56 6.98 -0.34 -5.12
C PHE A 56 7.00 0.82 -4.12
N ARG A 57 5.83 1.37 -3.81
CA ARG A 57 5.71 2.35 -2.72
C ARG A 57 5.55 1.57 -1.42
N LYS A 58 6.17 2.04 -0.34
CA LYS A 58 5.90 1.49 1.00
C LYS A 58 4.41 1.62 1.27
N LEU A 59 3.77 0.52 1.65
CA LEU A 59 2.33 0.40 1.83
C LEU A 59 1.83 1.45 2.82
N ARG A 60 2.58 1.65 3.91
CA ARG A 60 2.26 2.62 4.95
C ARG A 60 2.25 4.06 4.44
N GLU A 61 3.26 4.47 3.69
CA GLU A 61 3.34 5.82 3.11
C GLU A 61 2.19 6.04 2.10
N PHE A 62 1.87 5.01 1.32
CA PHE A 62 0.77 5.06 0.38
C PHE A 62 -0.60 5.12 1.08
N ASN A 63 -0.79 4.34 2.15
CA ASN A 63 -2.02 4.32 2.95
C ASN A 63 -2.26 5.68 3.62
N ILE A 64 -1.22 6.30 4.19
CA ILE A 64 -1.32 7.66 4.77
C ILE A 64 -1.68 8.69 3.68
N ALA A 65 -1.02 8.67 2.53
CA ALA A 65 -1.32 9.61 1.44
C ALA A 65 -2.76 9.45 0.93
N MET A 66 -3.24 8.21 0.83
CA MET A 66 -4.59 7.90 0.38
C MET A 66 -5.64 8.30 1.42
N PHE A 67 -5.38 8.04 2.70
CA PHE A 67 -6.21 8.51 3.81
C PHE A 67 -6.29 10.05 3.86
N GLY A 68 -5.16 10.74 3.72
CA GLY A 68 -5.12 12.20 3.66
C GLY A 68 -5.94 12.77 2.49
N LYS A 69 -5.90 12.13 1.32
CA LYS A 69 -6.76 12.49 0.18
C LYS A 69 -8.24 12.31 0.49
N GLN A 70 -8.60 11.26 1.22
CA GLN A 70 -9.97 10.98 1.60
C GLN A 70 -10.47 11.99 2.66
N VAL A 71 -9.67 12.29 3.67
CA VAL A 71 -9.95 13.34 4.68
C VAL A 71 -10.09 14.71 4.00
N TRP A 72 -9.22 15.05 3.05
CA TRP A 72 -9.32 16.29 2.29
C TRP A 72 -10.64 16.41 1.51
N ARG A 73 -11.12 15.30 0.94
CA ARG A 73 -12.42 15.24 0.26
C ARG A 73 -13.59 15.42 1.22
N MET A 74 -13.49 14.90 2.44
CA MET A 74 -14.48 15.09 3.50
C MET A 74 -14.58 16.56 3.90
N LEU A 75 -13.43 17.21 4.11
CA LEU A 75 -13.37 18.64 4.45
C LEU A 75 -13.97 19.53 3.35
N ARG A 76 -13.79 19.17 2.08
CA ARG A 76 -14.30 19.96 0.94
C ARG A 76 -15.78 19.68 0.62
N ASN A 77 -16.29 18.49 0.91
CA ASN A 77 -17.66 18.08 0.63
C ASN A 77 -18.34 17.51 1.89
N PRO A 78 -18.77 18.38 2.82
CA PRO A 78 -19.40 17.95 4.09
C PRO A 78 -20.73 17.22 3.88
N ASN A 79 -21.43 17.42 2.76
CA ASN A 79 -22.68 16.74 2.42
C ASN A 79 -22.48 15.35 1.77
N SER A 80 -21.25 14.83 1.74
CA SER A 80 -20.98 13.49 1.22
C SER A 80 -21.50 12.41 2.17
N LEU A 81 -22.16 11.38 1.63
CA LEU A 81 -22.61 10.19 2.37
C LEU A 81 -21.50 9.53 3.21
N VAL A 82 -20.25 9.68 2.78
CA VAL A 82 -19.08 9.14 3.49
C VAL A 82 -18.84 9.88 4.82
N VAL A 83 -19.07 11.19 4.87
CA VAL A 83 -18.94 12.01 6.08
C VAL A 83 -20.05 11.67 7.08
N GLY A 84 -21.29 11.57 6.59
CA GLY A 84 -22.45 11.24 7.41
C GLY A 84 -22.39 9.84 8.04
N ASN A 85 -21.78 8.86 7.36
CA ASN A 85 -21.66 7.50 7.87
C ASN A 85 -20.47 7.33 8.84
N ILE A 86 -19.40 8.11 8.69
CA ILE A 86 -18.23 8.03 9.60
C ILE A 86 -18.48 8.80 10.90
N LEU A 87 -19.10 9.98 10.84
CA LEU A 87 -19.45 10.77 12.04
C LEU A 87 -20.59 10.18 12.88
N ARG A 88 -21.35 9.21 12.34
CA ARG A 88 -22.42 8.49 13.08
C ARG A 88 -21.95 7.24 13.81
N VAL A 89 -20.74 6.75 13.52
CA VAL A 89 -20.20 5.48 14.05
C VAL A 89 -19.10 5.72 15.10
N THR A 90 -18.72 6.97 15.33
CA THR A 90 -17.93 7.45 16.49
C THR A 90 -18.84 8.18 17.46
#